data_AF-A0A1D2AH23-F1
#
_entry.id   AF-A0A1D2AH23-F1
#
_cell.length_a   1.000
_cell.length_b   1.000
_cell.length_c   1.000
_cell.angle_alpha   90.00
_cell.angle_beta   90.00
_cell.angle_gamma   90.00
#
_symmetry.space_group_name_H-M   'P 1'
#
loop_
_entity.id
_entity.type
_entity.pdbx_description
1 polymer ?
#
loop_
_entity_poly.entity_id
_entity_poly.type
_entity_poly.pdbx_seq_one_letter_code
_entity_poly.pdbx_strand_id
1 'polypeptide(L)'
;MSKCLPLPCPFPCPRHQDLWTSFLCEFVVHVVRQPVTVVGNSIGGFVAASLAGDHPSLVHGLVLVNSAGKVEPGYVAPEKTYSDVAQSGSPLLSPTLINLVSSGLFGLLKGNVKRQLKQLYPSAPERADAWLAAEIVRAATDPGSKGVFTSVFYLQKPRPLNHLVAEMYGGPVLVLQGVRDTLSDTRKRARALAAACSNVQVVMLEAGHCPHDEVPEEFNARLLEWMEGLEPAGTARAGALPAII
;
A
#
# COMPACT_ATOMS: atom_id res chain seq x y z
N MET A 1 14.71 20.67 34.42
CA MET A 1 15.38 19.71 33.52
C MET A 1 14.97 18.30 33.94
N SER A 2 13.91 17.77 33.34
CA SER A 2 13.47 16.40 33.59
C SER A 2 13.31 15.73 32.23
N LYS A 3 14.24 14.83 31.91
CA LYS A 3 14.19 14.01 30.69
C LYS A 3 13.08 12.97 30.87
N CYS A 4 11.96 13.14 30.16
CA CYS A 4 11.02 12.04 29.96
C CYS A 4 11.67 11.03 29.02
N LEU A 5 12.14 9.91 29.59
CA LEU A 5 12.45 8.71 28.82
C LEU A 5 11.13 8.05 28.40
N PRO A 6 10.97 7.66 27.12
CA PRO A 6 9.77 6.95 26.69
C PRO A 6 9.73 5.55 27.32
N LEU A 7 8.54 5.14 27.76
CA LEU A 7 8.28 3.79 28.28
C LEU A 7 8.58 2.74 27.19
N PRO A 8 9.19 1.59 27.53
CA PRO A 8 9.59 0.58 26.56
C PRO A 8 8.35 -0.10 25.95
N CYS A 9 8.24 -0.03 24.63
CA CYS A 9 7.30 -0.85 23.86
C CYS A 9 7.72 -2.33 23.98
N PRO A 10 6.80 -3.27 24.28
CA PRO A 10 7.13 -4.69 24.46
C PRO A 10 7.53 -5.42 23.16
N PHE A 11 7.60 -4.74 22.02
CA PHE A 11 8.11 -5.27 20.76
C PHE A 11 9.25 -4.39 20.24
N PRO A 12 10.48 -4.92 20.06
CA PRO A 12 11.67 -4.12 19.69
C PRO A 12 11.67 -3.55 18.26
N CYS A 13 10.56 -3.66 17.52
CA CYS A 13 10.39 -3.03 16.21
C CYS A 13 8.93 -2.58 16.06
N PRO A 14 8.64 -1.29 15.82
CA PRO A 14 7.28 -0.81 15.58
C PRO A 14 6.75 -1.45 14.28
N ARG A 15 5.86 -2.44 14.39
CA ARG A 15 5.24 -3.13 13.23
C ARG A 15 4.05 -2.33 12.70
N HIS A 16 4.31 -1.10 12.28
CA HIS A 16 3.29 -0.17 11.77
C HIS A 16 3.51 0.11 10.28
N GLN A 17 2.51 0.72 9.63
CA GLN A 17 2.56 1.16 8.23
C GLN A 17 3.88 1.90 7.90
N ASP A 18 4.34 2.73 8.82
CA ASP A 18 5.58 3.51 8.69
C ASP A 18 6.81 2.63 8.49
N LEU A 19 6.85 1.42 9.06
CA LEU A 19 7.97 0.49 8.88
C LEU A 19 8.13 0.07 7.42
N TRP A 20 7.02 -0.28 6.76
CA TRP A 20 7.05 -0.69 5.35
C TRP A 20 7.44 0.48 4.44
N THR A 21 6.96 1.68 4.76
CA THR A 21 7.35 2.91 4.06
C THR A 21 8.84 3.19 4.24
N SER A 22 9.38 3.06 5.45
CA SER A 22 10.81 3.24 5.73
C SER A 22 11.67 2.25 4.97
N PHE A 23 11.28 0.96 4.88
CA PHE A 23 12.01 -0.01 4.08
C PHE A 23 12.07 0.36 2.60
N LEU A 24 10.97 0.85 2.02
CA LEU A 24 10.99 1.34 0.64
C LEU A 24 11.86 2.58 0.50
N CYS A 25 11.78 3.52 1.44
CA CYS A 25 12.58 4.74 1.44
C CYS A 25 14.09 4.40 1.48
N GLU A 26 14.51 3.59 2.44
CA GLU A 26 15.91 3.14 2.58
C GLU A 26 16.38 2.37 1.35
N PHE A 27 15.53 1.52 0.76
CA PHE A 27 15.87 0.81 -0.47
C PHE A 27 16.10 1.77 -1.64
N VAL A 28 15.21 2.76 -1.82
CA VAL A 28 15.37 3.78 -2.87
C VAL A 28 16.64 4.61 -2.64
N VAL A 29 16.90 5.04 -1.40
CA VAL A 29 18.06 5.88 -1.08
C VAL A 29 19.38 5.12 -1.23
N HIS A 30 19.47 3.90 -0.70
CA HIS A 30 20.74 3.18 -0.60
C HIS A 30 21.03 2.28 -1.80
N VAL A 31 19.99 1.68 -2.40
CA VAL A 31 20.12 0.71 -3.49
C VAL A 31 19.86 1.37 -4.84
N VAL A 32 18.72 2.04 -5.02
CA VAL A 32 18.33 2.60 -6.33
C VAL A 32 19.03 3.92 -6.63
N ARG A 33 19.23 4.77 -5.60
CA ARG A 33 19.99 6.04 -5.61
C ARG A 33 19.50 7.10 -6.59
N GLN A 34 18.24 7.03 -7.00
CA GLN A 34 17.58 8.03 -7.82
C GLN A 34 16.06 7.98 -7.61
N PRO A 35 15.33 9.05 -7.93
CA PRO A 35 13.88 9.04 -7.89
C PRO A 35 13.29 7.91 -8.75
N VAL A 36 12.23 7.27 -8.26
CA VAL A 36 11.63 6.08 -8.88
C VAL A 36 10.20 6.31 -9.30
N THR A 37 9.76 5.59 -10.32
CA THR A 37 8.33 5.30 -10.48
C THR A 37 8.00 4.10 -9.60
N VAL A 38 7.15 4.28 -8.59
CA VAL A 38 6.78 3.22 -7.65
C VAL A 38 5.42 2.63 -8.03
N VAL A 39 5.38 1.30 -8.17
CA VAL A 39 4.17 0.56 -8.53
C VAL A 39 3.78 -0.33 -7.35
N GLY A 40 2.55 -0.19 -6.87
CA GLY A 40 2.06 -0.96 -5.72
C GLY A 40 0.69 -1.58 -5.96
N ASN A 41 0.57 -2.89 -5.71
CA ASN A 41 -0.70 -3.60 -5.76
C ASN A 41 -1.33 -3.76 -4.38
N SER A 42 -2.65 -3.56 -4.27
CA SER A 42 -3.40 -3.78 -3.03
C SER A 42 -2.77 -3.02 -1.85
N ILE A 43 -2.47 -3.68 -0.73
CA ILE A 43 -1.76 -3.05 0.40
C ILE A 43 -0.45 -2.35 -0.01
N GLY A 44 0.28 -2.92 -0.98
CA GLY A 44 1.50 -2.33 -1.52
C GLY A 44 1.25 -0.99 -2.21
N GLY A 45 0.07 -0.77 -2.81
CA GLY A 45 -0.33 0.53 -3.37
C GLY A 45 -0.48 1.60 -2.29
N PHE A 46 -0.97 1.23 -1.12
CA PHE A 46 -1.09 2.15 0.01
C PHE A 46 0.27 2.49 0.62
N VAL A 47 1.17 1.50 0.73
CA VAL A 47 2.57 1.73 1.14
C VAL A 47 3.29 2.63 0.11
N ALA A 48 3.10 2.39 -1.19
CA ALA A 48 3.64 3.23 -2.26
C ALA A 48 3.12 4.67 -2.20
N ALA A 49 1.82 4.87 -1.95
CA ALA A 49 1.23 6.19 -1.75
C ALA A 49 1.79 6.90 -0.51
N SER A 50 2.08 6.13 0.55
CA SER A 50 2.72 6.66 1.77
C SER A 50 4.15 7.13 1.48
N LEU A 51 4.94 6.34 0.76
CA LEU A 51 6.28 6.74 0.30
C LEU A 51 6.23 8.02 -0.53
N ALA A 52 5.29 8.10 -1.48
CA ALA A 52 5.14 9.28 -2.33
C ALA A 52 4.73 10.52 -1.54
N GLY A 53 3.83 10.38 -0.56
CA GLY A 53 3.41 11.48 0.30
C GLY A 53 4.49 11.94 1.28
N ASP A 54 5.21 11.01 1.92
CA ASP A 54 6.21 11.29 2.95
C ASP A 54 7.56 11.72 2.36
N HIS A 55 7.90 11.19 1.17
CA HIS A 55 9.16 11.43 0.48
C HIS A 55 8.94 11.78 -1.00
N PRO A 56 8.24 12.89 -1.32
CA PRO A 56 7.86 13.24 -2.69
C PRO A 56 9.04 13.54 -3.63
N SER A 57 10.24 13.76 -3.09
CA SER A 57 11.47 13.90 -3.91
C SER A 57 12.03 12.57 -4.38
N LEU A 58 11.69 11.45 -3.72
CA LEU A 58 12.12 10.10 -4.10
C LEU A 58 11.20 9.46 -5.13
N VAL A 59 10.02 10.03 -5.36
CA VAL A 59 9.01 9.46 -6.26
C VAL A 59 8.81 10.39 -7.45
N HIS A 60 9.10 9.86 -8.63
CA HIS A 60 8.88 10.52 -9.91
C HIS A 60 7.48 10.25 -10.48
N GLY A 61 6.95 9.06 -10.22
CA GLY A 61 5.60 8.65 -10.61
C GLY A 61 5.05 7.62 -9.63
N LEU A 62 3.73 7.65 -9.39
CA LEU A 62 3.05 6.69 -8.51
C LEU A 62 2.01 5.90 -9.31
N VAL A 63 2.08 4.57 -9.22
CA VAL A 63 1.12 3.67 -9.86
C VAL A 63 0.40 2.82 -8.82
N LEU A 64 -0.91 3.00 -8.75
CA LEU A 64 -1.81 2.32 -7.82
C LEU A 64 -2.57 1.21 -8.53
N VAL A 65 -2.24 -0.04 -8.23
CA VAL A 65 -2.84 -1.21 -8.90
C VAL A 65 -3.83 -1.88 -7.96
N ASN A 66 -5.14 -1.72 -8.16
CA ASN A 66 -6.15 -2.20 -7.20
C ASN A 66 -5.81 -1.85 -5.72
N SER A 67 -5.16 -0.70 -5.51
CA SER A 67 -4.51 -0.31 -4.26
C SER A 67 -5.47 -0.38 -3.07
N ALA A 68 -5.01 -0.67 -1.85
CA ALA A 68 -5.74 -0.47 -0.60
C ALA A 68 -5.80 1.04 -0.23
N GLY A 69 -6.49 1.38 0.86
CA GLY A 69 -6.65 2.74 1.36
C GLY A 69 -8.02 3.34 1.07
N LYS A 70 -8.48 4.24 1.95
CA LYS A 70 -9.78 4.92 1.83
C LYS A 70 -9.65 6.22 1.06
N VAL A 71 -10.72 6.66 0.43
CA VAL A 71 -10.84 8.02 -0.13
C VAL A 71 -11.86 8.75 0.73
N GLU A 72 -11.44 9.86 1.34
CA GLU A 72 -12.25 10.69 2.23
C GLU A 72 -12.19 12.13 1.70
N PRO A 73 -13.08 12.50 0.76
CA PRO A 73 -13.13 13.87 0.23
C PRO A 73 -13.42 14.88 1.35
N GLY A 74 -12.69 15.99 1.37
CA GLY A 74 -12.80 16.99 2.44
C GLY A 74 -12.14 16.58 3.76
N TYR A 75 -11.28 15.56 3.75
CA TYR A 75 -10.41 15.25 4.88
C TYR A 75 -9.56 16.47 5.22
N VAL A 76 -9.61 16.88 6.50
CA VAL A 76 -8.73 17.91 7.05
C VAL A 76 -7.77 17.20 7.98
N ALA A 77 -6.47 17.28 7.66
CA ALA A 77 -5.44 16.73 8.53
C ALA A 77 -5.50 17.43 9.90
N PRO A 78 -5.53 16.68 11.02
CA PRO A 78 -5.48 17.29 12.34
C PRO A 78 -4.18 18.10 12.49
N GLU A 79 -4.27 19.27 13.11
CA GLU A 79 -3.11 20.13 13.38
C GLU A 79 -2.11 19.35 14.24
N LYS A 80 -0.83 19.30 13.82
CA LYS A 80 0.21 18.46 14.45
C LYS A 80 0.43 18.89 15.90
N THR A 81 -0.29 18.25 16.83
CA THR A 81 -0.03 18.36 18.26
C THR A 81 0.89 17.22 18.64
N TYR A 82 2.04 17.53 19.26
CA TYR A 82 3.08 16.57 19.67
C TYR A 82 2.57 15.43 20.59
N SER A 83 1.32 15.51 21.07
CA SER A 83 0.65 14.54 21.94
C SER A 83 -0.09 13.40 21.22
N ASP A 84 -0.25 13.41 19.89
CA ASP A 84 -1.08 12.42 19.19
C ASP A 84 -0.36 11.15 18.71
N VAL A 85 0.93 11.00 19.03
CA VAL A 85 1.69 9.76 18.76
C VAL A 85 1.09 8.54 19.51
N ALA A 86 0.17 8.76 20.45
CA ALA A 86 -0.42 7.74 21.30
C ALA A 86 -1.86 7.31 20.93
N GLN A 87 -2.46 7.78 19.84
CA GLN A 87 -3.78 7.27 19.42
C GLN A 87 -3.63 6.10 18.44
N SER A 88 -2.94 5.04 18.92
CA SER A 88 -3.21 3.70 18.40
C SER A 88 -4.69 3.43 18.61
N GLY A 89 -5.41 3.04 17.56
CA GLY A 89 -6.78 2.58 17.73
C GLY A 89 -6.77 1.40 18.69
N SER A 90 -7.13 1.62 19.96
CA SER A 90 -7.29 0.54 20.91
C SER A 90 -8.42 -0.32 20.40
N PRO A 91 -8.17 -1.59 20.02
CA PRO A 91 -9.25 -2.41 19.53
C PRO A 91 -10.28 -2.59 20.65
N LEU A 92 -11.57 -2.51 20.31
CA LEU A 92 -12.70 -2.72 21.22
C LEU A 92 -12.68 -4.12 21.88
N LEU A 93 -11.91 -5.05 21.32
CA LEU A 93 -11.80 -6.43 21.75
C LEU A 93 -10.54 -6.64 22.61
N SER A 94 -10.60 -7.56 23.56
CA SER A 94 -9.43 -7.92 24.38
C SER A 94 -8.32 -8.56 23.52
N PRO A 95 -7.03 -8.40 23.87
CA PRO A 95 -5.92 -9.01 23.12
C PRO A 95 -6.03 -10.53 22.97
N THR A 96 -6.58 -11.21 23.97
CA THR A 96 -6.84 -12.66 23.91
C THR A 96 -7.89 -13.00 22.85
N LEU A 97 -8.98 -12.24 22.78
CA LEU A 97 -10.03 -12.44 21.79
C LEU A 97 -9.53 -12.14 20.37
N ILE A 98 -8.76 -11.06 20.20
CA ILE A 98 -8.13 -10.73 18.92
C ILE A 98 -7.20 -11.85 18.48
N ASN A 99 -6.38 -12.38 19.39
CA ASN A 99 -5.51 -13.50 19.08
C ASN A 99 -6.30 -14.76 18.70
N LEU A 100 -7.40 -15.06 19.39
CA LEU A 100 -8.23 -16.23 19.07
C LEU A 100 -8.89 -16.09 17.70
N VAL A 101 -9.54 -14.96 17.43
CA VAL A 101 -10.18 -14.64 16.13
C VAL A 101 -9.14 -14.63 15.02
N SER A 102 -8.00 -13.98 15.22
CA SER A 102 -6.92 -13.93 14.24
C SER A 102 -6.34 -15.33 13.98
N SER A 103 -6.25 -16.19 14.99
CA SER A 103 -5.80 -17.58 14.82
C SER A 103 -6.77 -18.38 13.95
N GLY A 104 -8.06 -18.29 14.24
CA GLY A 104 -9.10 -18.98 13.49
C GLY A 104 -9.17 -18.49 12.04
N LEU A 105 -9.20 -17.18 11.84
CA LEU A 105 -9.22 -16.57 10.51
C LEU A 105 -7.96 -16.89 9.71
N PHE A 106 -6.78 -16.75 10.32
CA PHE A 106 -5.50 -17.08 9.67
C PHE A 106 -5.44 -18.54 9.24
N GLY A 107 -5.87 -19.46 10.11
CA GLY A 107 -5.97 -20.89 9.79
C GLY A 107 -6.93 -21.16 8.63
N LEU A 108 -8.11 -20.54 8.64
CA LEU A 108 -9.10 -20.65 7.57
C LEU A 108 -8.56 -20.12 6.23
N LEU A 109 -7.96 -18.93 6.23
CA LEU A 109 -7.42 -18.30 5.04
C LEU A 109 -6.27 -19.14 4.46
N LYS A 110 -5.34 -19.59 5.30
CA LYS A 110 -4.24 -20.47 4.92
C LYS A 110 -4.72 -21.80 4.34
N GLY A 111 -5.77 -22.40 4.92
CA GLY A 111 -6.37 -23.64 4.42
C GLY A 111 -7.12 -23.50 3.10
N ASN A 112 -7.47 -22.28 2.69
CA ASN A 112 -8.29 -22.01 1.50
C ASN A 112 -7.56 -21.19 0.42
N VAL A 113 -6.22 -21.06 0.47
CA VAL A 113 -5.43 -20.21 -0.43
C VAL A 113 -5.77 -20.49 -1.90
N LYS A 114 -5.74 -21.75 -2.33
CA LYS A 114 -5.98 -22.12 -3.74
C LYS A 114 -7.36 -21.69 -4.24
N ARG A 115 -8.39 -21.80 -3.39
CA ARG A 115 -9.75 -21.38 -3.73
C ARG A 115 -9.87 -19.86 -3.81
N GLN A 116 -9.31 -19.15 -2.83
CA GLN A 116 -9.33 -17.70 -2.79
C GLN A 116 -8.55 -17.08 -3.94
N LEU A 117 -7.38 -17.63 -4.26
CA LEU A 117 -6.54 -17.16 -5.35
C LEU A 117 -7.29 -17.23 -6.68
N LYS A 118 -8.01 -18.34 -6.96
CA LYS A 118 -8.86 -18.43 -8.15
C LYS A 118 -10.01 -17.42 -8.18
N GLN A 119 -10.54 -17.02 -7.04
CA GLN A 119 -11.57 -15.97 -6.98
C GLN A 119 -10.98 -14.58 -7.29
N LEU A 120 -9.73 -14.35 -6.89
CA LEU A 120 -9.01 -13.10 -7.16
C LEU A 120 -8.54 -13.00 -8.63
N TYR A 121 -8.51 -14.11 -9.36
CA TYR A 121 -8.06 -14.22 -10.76
C TYR A 121 -9.20 -14.66 -11.71
N PRO A 122 -10.30 -13.89 -11.81
CA PRO A 122 -11.45 -14.25 -12.63
C PRO A 122 -11.19 -14.16 -14.14
N SER A 123 -10.20 -13.40 -14.60
CA SER A 123 -9.92 -13.23 -16.04
C SER A 123 -8.89 -14.23 -16.56
N ALA A 124 -7.96 -14.64 -15.71
CA ALA A 124 -6.93 -15.65 -16.05
C ALA A 124 -6.72 -16.62 -14.88
N PRO A 125 -7.71 -17.48 -14.53
CA PRO A 125 -7.64 -18.36 -13.37
C PRO A 125 -6.53 -19.42 -13.46
N GLU A 126 -5.97 -19.66 -14.63
CA GLU A 126 -4.80 -20.51 -14.86
C GLU A 126 -3.48 -19.88 -14.35
N ARG A 127 -3.40 -18.56 -14.24
CA ARG A 127 -2.26 -17.84 -13.63
C ARG A 127 -2.20 -18.03 -12.11
N ALA A 128 -3.36 -18.26 -11.49
CA ALA A 128 -3.48 -18.71 -10.11
C ALA A 128 -3.07 -20.20 -9.96
N ASP A 129 -1.82 -20.49 -10.34
CA ASP A 129 -1.30 -21.85 -10.47
C ASP A 129 -0.93 -22.48 -9.11
N ALA A 130 -0.41 -23.71 -9.18
CA ALA A 130 -0.02 -24.46 -8.00
C ALA A 130 1.23 -23.89 -7.32
N TRP A 131 2.16 -23.32 -8.10
CA TRP A 131 3.41 -22.77 -7.58
C TRP A 131 3.13 -21.48 -6.79
N LEU A 132 2.36 -20.55 -7.34
CA LEU A 132 1.96 -19.32 -6.67
C LEU A 132 1.18 -19.61 -5.38
N ALA A 133 0.24 -20.55 -5.44
CA ALA A 133 -0.48 -20.98 -4.24
C ALA A 133 0.45 -21.58 -3.18
N ALA A 134 1.45 -22.37 -3.59
CA ALA A 134 2.44 -22.94 -2.68
C ALA A 134 3.33 -21.87 -2.04
N GLU A 135 3.78 -20.87 -2.81
CA GLU A 135 4.59 -19.76 -2.28
C GLU A 135 3.81 -18.91 -1.27
N ILE A 136 2.53 -18.64 -1.52
CA ILE A 136 1.68 -17.94 -0.54
C ILE A 136 1.53 -18.78 0.74
N VAL A 137 1.34 -20.09 0.63
CA VAL A 137 1.27 -20.99 1.80
C VAL A 137 2.60 -21.05 2.53
N ARG A 138 3.73 -21.10 1.82
CA ARG A 138 5.07 -21.09 2.38
C ARG A 138 5.31 -19.81 3.18
N ALA A 139 5.06 -18.64 2.58
CA ALA A 139 5.16 -17.36 3.24
C ALA A 139 4.25 -17.26 4.47
N ALA A 140 3.00 -17.74 4.38
CA ALA A 140 2.08 -17.83 5.53
C ALA A 140 2.50 -18.86 6.60
N THR A 141 3.55 -19.65 6.36
CA THR A 141 4.13 -20.58 7.33
C THR A 141 5.41 -20.04 7.97
N ASP A 142 5.97 -18.94 7.47
CA ASP A 142 7.20 -18.36 8.00
C ASP A 142 7.01 -17.91 9.46
N PRO A 143 8.04 -18.04 10.32
CA PRO A 143 7.97 -17.62 11.71
C PRO A 143 7.51 -16.17 11.84
N GLY A 144 6.50 -15.93 12.67
CA GLY A 144 5.96 -14.59 12.90
C GLY A 144 4.84 -14.14 11.95
N SER A 145 4.50 -14.92 10.91
CA SER A 145 3.43 -14.58 9.95
C SER A 145 2.08 -14.29 10.58
N LYS A 146 1.68 -15.11 11.56
CA LYS A 146 0.48 -14.87 12.37
C LYS A 146 0.57 -13.54 13.14
N GLY A 147 1.75 -13.21 13.65
CA GLY A 147 1.98 -11.95 14.36
C GLY A 147 1.80 -10.73 13.45
N VAL A 148 2.23 -10.83 12.19
CA VAL A 148 2.00 -9.80 11.15
C VAL A 148 0.52 -9.74 10.77
N PHE A 149 -0.15 -10.88 10.63
CA PHE A 149 -1.58 -10.91 10.35
C PHE A 149 -2.40 -10.24 11.48
N THR A 150 -2.09 -10.59 12.73
CA THR A 150 -2.73 -9.99 13.91
C THR A 150 -2.42 -8.50 14.05
N SER A 151 -1.25 -8.01 13.57
CA SER A 151 -0.90 -6.59 13.73
C SER A 151 -1.82 -5.65 12.96
N VAL A 152 -2.59 -6.14 11.98
CA VAL A 152 -3.61 -5.37 11.25
C VAL A 152 -4.64 -4.73 12.20
N PHE A 153 -4.97 -5.39 13.31
CA PHE A 153 -5.91 -4.87 14.32
C PHE A 153 -5.33 -3.75 15.19
N TYR A 154 -4.03 -3.53 15.13
CA TYR A 154 -3.29 -2.53 15.90
C TYR A 154 -2.65 -1.46 15.00
N LEU A 155 -3.02 -1.44 13.71
CA LEU A 155 -2.57 -0.39 12.81
C LEU A 155 -3.22 0.93 13.20
N GLN A 156 -2.44 2.01 13.09
CA GLN A 156 -2.97 3.35 13.20
C GLN A 156 -4.03 3.59 12.12
N LYS A 157 -4.94 4.53 12.36
CA LYS A 157 -5.94 4.90 11.36
C LYS A 157 -5.19 5.36 10.10
N PRO A 158 -5.41 4.72 8.94
CA PRO A 158 -4.67 5.05 7.73
C PRO A 158 -5.03 6.46 7.25
N ARG A 159 -4.04 7.22 6.79
CA ARG A 159 -4.25 8.49 6.07
C ARG A 159 -5.04 8.22 4.77
N PRO A 160 -6.03 9.06 4.41
CA PRO A 160 -6.76 8.87 3.16
C PRO A 160 -5.87 8.98 1.94
N LEU A 161 -6.17 8.19 0.90
CA LEU A 161 -5.43 8.19 -0.36
C LEU A 161 -5.43 9.57 -1.02
N ASN A 162 -6.57 10.26 -1.07
CA ASN A 162 -6.67 11.58 -1.69
C ASN A 162 -5.73 12.61 -1.02
N HIS A 163 -5.58 12.55 0.30
CA HIS A 163 -4.64 13.40 1.03
C HIS A 163 -3.18 13.05 0.67
N LEU A 164 -2.82 11.76 0.67
CA LEU A 164 -1.47 11.31 0.30
C LEU A 164 -1.10 11.70 -1.13
N VAL A 165 -2.00 11.47 -2.09
CA VAL A 165 -1.66 11.62 -3.52
C VAL A 165 -1.79 13.05 -4.03
N ALA A 166 -2.79 13.81 -3.59
CA ALA A 166 -3.04 15.16 -4.11
C ALA A 166 -2.37 16.24 -3.26
N GLU A 167 -2.46 16.15 -1.92
CA GLU A 167 -1.99 17.21 -1.03
C GLU A 167 -0.52 17.02 -0.64
N MET A 168 -0.10 15.80 -0.31
CA MET A 168 1.28 15.54 0.13
C MET A 168 2.24 15.30 -1.05
N TYR A 169 1.87 14.43 -1.99
CA TYR A 169 2.72 14.10 -3.13
C TYR A 169 2.62 15.12 -4.27
N GLY A 170 1.41 15.36 -4.78
CA GLY A 170 1.12 16.33 -5.84
C GLY A 170 1.70 16.01 -7.22
N GLY A 171 2.46 14.91 -7.37
CA GLY A 171 3.03 14.47 -8.66
C GLY A 171 2.08 13.59 -9.48
N PRO A 172 2.50 13.09 -10.65
CA PRO A 172 1.67 12.27 -11.52
C PRO A 172 1.29 10.93 -10.89
N VAL A 173 0.01 10.55 -10.99
CA VAL A 173 -0.51 9.28 -10.46
C VAL A 173 -1.32 8.54 -11.51
N LEU A 174 -1.02 7.26 -11.70
CA LEU A 174 -1.82 6.33 -12.49
C LEU A 174 -2.53 5.33 -11.57
N VAL A 175 -3.81 5.08 -11.81
CA VAL A 175 -4.56 4.00 -11.18
C VAL A 175 -4.90 2.96 -12.24
N LEU A 176 -4.41 1.74 -12.06
CA LEU A 176 -4.75 0.59 -12.89
C LEU A 176 -5.72 -0.29 -12.10
N GLN A 177 -7.00 -0.22 -12.46
CA GLN A 177 -8.09 -0.85 -11.72
C GLN A 177 -8.70 -2.01 -12.52
N GLY A 178 -8.61 -3.23 -11.99
CA GLY A 178 -9.32 -4.39 -12.50
C GLY A 178 -10.83 -4.24 -12.28
N VAL A 179 -11.64 -4.32 -13.34
CA VAL A 179 -13.09 -4.15 -13.25
C VAL A 179 -13.80 -5.35 -12.62
N ARG A 180 -13.14 -6.51 -12.61
CA ARG A 180 -13.63 -7.77 -12.04
C ARG A 180 -13.02 -8.08 -10.68
N ASP A 181 -12.28 -7.13 -10.09
CA ASP A 181 -11.73 -7.29 -8.76
C ASP A 181 -12.86 -7.58 -7.76
N THR A 182 -12.79 -8.75 -7.14
CA THR A 182 -13.81 -9.26 -6.21
C THR A 182 -13.69 -8.64 -4.82
N LEU A 183 -12.59 -7.95 -4.52
CA LEU A 183 -12.45 -7.22 -3.26
C LEU A 183 -13.31 -5.94 -3.31
N SER A 184 -14.12 -5.74 -2.28
CA SER A 184 -15.21 -4.76 -2.28
C SER A 184 -14.72 -3.31 -2.45
N ASP A 185 -15.49 -2.53 -3.22
CA ASP A 185 -15.41 -1.07 -3.41
C ASP A 185 -14.20 -0.50 -4.17
N THR A 186 -13.39 -1.34 -4.82
CA THR A 186 -12.22 -0.94 -5.60
C THR A 186 -12.56 0.01 -6.76
N ARG A 187 -13.55 -0.33 -7.60
CA ARG A 187 -14.04 0.52 -8.70
C ARG A 187 -14.60 1.86 -8.25
N LYS A 188 -15.41 1.86 -7.19
CA LYS A 188 -16.01 3.09 -6.65
C LYS A 188 -14.92 4.02 -6.12
N ARG A 189 -13.95 3.45 -5.41
CA ARG A 189 -12.81 4.17 -4.88
C ARG A 189 -11.91 4.74 -5.97
N ALA A 190 -11.61 4.00 -7.04
CA ALA A 190 -10.84 4.53 -8.16
C ALA A 190 -11.52 5.75 -8.78
N ARG A 191 -12.85 5.69 -8.99
CA ARG A 191 -13.64 6.84 -9.46
C ARG A 191 -13.67 7.99 -8.45
N ALA A 192 -13.82 7.70 -7.17
CA ALA A 192 -13.80 8.72 -6.12
C ALA A 192 -12.44 9.43 -6.04
N LEU A 193 -11.35 8.69 -6.22
CA LEU A 193 -10.00 9.25 -6.26
C LEU A 193 -9.81 10.16 -7.48
N ALA A 194 -10.26 9.72 -8.67
CA ALA A 194 -10.24 10.55 -9.88
C ALA A 194 -11.04 11.85 -9.73
N ALA A 195 -12.20 11.77 -9.06
CA ALA A 195 -13.05 12.94 -8.83
C ALA A 195 -12.46 13.90 -7.79
N ALA A 196 -11.70 13.38 -6.81
CA ALA A 196 -11.10 14.16 -5.74
C ALA A 196 -9.73 14.76 -6.10
N CYS A 197 -9.03 14.22 -7.10
CA CYS A 197 -7.63 14.52 -7.36
C CYS A 197 -7.37 14.77 -8.86
N SER A 198 -6.94 15.98 -9.22
CA SER A 198 -6.66 16.35 -10.62
C SER A 198 -5.40 15.72 -11.21
N ASN A 199 -4.47 15.27 -10.37
CA ASN A 199 -3.22 14.62 -10.75
C ASN A 199 -3.35 13.10 -10.97
N VAL A 200 -4.57 12.56 -10.90
CA VAL A 200 -4.85 11.12 -10.97
C VAL A 200 -5.49 10.76 -12.31
N GLN A 201 -4.81 9.92 -13.08
CA GLN A 201 -5.38 9.24 -14.24
C GLN A 201 -5.85 7.85 -13.84
N VAL A 202 -7.06 7.46 -14.24
CA VAL A 202 -7.61 6.13 -13.96
C VAL A 202 -7.82 5.36 -15.25
N VAL A 203 -7.26 4.16 -15.31
CA VAL A 203 -7.43 3.20 -16.39
C VAL A 203 -8.07 1.94 -15.83
N MET A 204 -9.16 1.51 -16.46
CA MET A 204 -9.89 0.31 -16.11
C MET A 204 -9.43 -0.84 -17.01
N LEU A 205 -9.15 -2.01 -16.41
CA LEU A 205 -8.66 -3.20 -17.09
C LEU A 205 -9.66 -4.35 -16.92
N GLU A 206 -9.83 -5.20 -17.94
CA GLU A 206 -10.67 -6.40 -17.89
C GLU A 206 -10.01 -7.55 -17.10
N ALA A 207 -9.64 -7.28 -15.85
CA ALA A 207 -8.94 -8.17 -14.94
C ALA A 207 -9.54 -8.14 -13.53
N GLY A 208 -9.12 -9.10 -12.69
CA GLY A 208 -9.43 -9.14 -11.27
C GLY A 208 -8.42 -8.37 -10.43
N HIS A 209 -7.96 -9.00 -9.35
CA HIS A 209 -7.18 -8.34 -8.31
C HIS A 209 -5.70 -8.14 -8.69
N CYS A 210 -5.17 -8.94 -9.61
CA CYS A 210 -3.76 -8.93 -10.01
C CYS A 210 -3.64 -8.69 -11.54
N PRO A 211 -4.01 -7.51 -12.05
CA PRO A 211 -4.04 -7.24 -13.49
C PRO A 211 -2.66 -7.33 -14.15
N HIS A 212 -1.59 -7.09 -13.39
CA HIS A 212 -0.20 -7.23 -13.86
C HIS A 212 0.19 -8.68 -14.17
N ASP A 213 -0.53 -9.66 -13.64
CA ASP A 213 -0.30 -11.09 -13.91
C ASP A 213 -1.42 -11.70 -14.77
N GLU A 214 -2.66 -11.23 -14.62
CA GLU A 214 -3.81 -11.70 -15.41
C GLU A 214 -3.82 -11.20 -16.85
N VAL A 215 -3.48 -9.91 -17.08
CA VAL A 215 -3.50 -9.26 -18.41
C VAL A 215 -2.21 -8.48 -18.65
N PRO A 216 -1.03 -9.13 -18.58
CA PRO A 216 0.25 -8.44 -18.53
C PRO A 216 0.52 -7.58 -19.77
N GLU A 217 0.07 -7.99 -20.96
CA GLU A 217 0.26 -7.23 -22.20
C GLU A 217 -0.49 -5.90 -22.16
N GLU A 218 -1.77 -5.92 -21.77
CA GLU A 218 -2.58 -4.71 -21.63
C GLU A 218 -2.05 -3.85 -20.48
N PHE A 219 -1.77 -4.45 -19.32
CA PHE A 219 -1.24 -3.76 -18.16
C PHE A 219 0.07 -3.01 -18.49
N ASN A 220 1.03 -3.70 -19.11
CA ASN A 220 2.33 -3.13 -19.46
C ASN A 220 2.20 -2.05 -20.53
N ALA A 221 1.34 -2.25 -21.54
CA ALA A 221 1.12 -1.22 -22.55
C ALA A 221 0.60 0.09 -21.94
N ARG A 222 -0.39 0.01 -21.04
CA ARG A 222 -0.95 1.20 -20.35
C ARG A 222 0.04 1.86 -19.40
N LEU A 223 0.84 1.05 -18.70
CA LEU A 223 1.87 1.55 -17.81
C LEU A 223 2.96 2.30 -18.59
N LEU A 224 3.49 1.69 -19.65
CA LEU A 224 4.55 2.29 -20.46
C LEU A 224 4.07 3.55 -21.19
N GLU A 225 2.87 3.53 -21.79
CA GLU A 225 2.23 4.70 -22.42
C GLU A 225 2.15 5.89 -21.43
N TRP A 226 1.75 5.62 -20.19
CA TRP A 226 1.69 6.65 -19.16
C TRP A 226 3.08 7.15 -18.73
N MET A 227 4.05 6.23 -18.59
CA MET A 227 5.42 6.57 -18.20
C MET A 227 6.15 7.42 -19.25
N GLU A 228 5.88 7.19 -20.55
CA GLU A 228 6.42 8.01 -21.65
C GLU A 228 5.92 9.46 -21.60
N GLY A 229 4.73 9.69 -21.02
CA GLY A 229 4.17 11.01 -20.80
C GLY A 229 4.68 11.73 -19.55
N LEU A 230 5.55 11.10 -18.76
CA LEU A 230 6.16 11.75 -17.59
C LEU A 230 7.33 12.63 -18.04
N GLU A 231 7.37 13.86 -17.53
CA GLU A 231 8.53 14.74 -17.70
C GLU A 231 9.80 14.04 -17.20
N PRO A 232 10.96 14.16 -17.85
CA PRO A 232 12.19 13.51 -17.37
C PRO A 232 12.46 13.88 -15.91
N ALA A 233 12.79 12.89 -15.06
CA ALA A 233 13.04 13.06 -13.63
C ALA A 233 14.09 14.14 -13.27
N GLY A 234 14.84 14.65 -14.25
CA GLY A 234 15.94 15.60 -14.10
C GLY A 234 15.63 17.10 -14.26
N THR A 235 14.43 17.53 -14.67
CA THR A 235 14.20 18.96 -15.00
C THR A 235 13.50 19.79 -13.92
N ALA A 236 12.74 19.19 -13.00
CA ALA A 236 11.91 19.96 -12.06
C ALA A 236 12.27 19.85 -10.57
N ARG A 237 13.13 18.91 -10.14
CA ARG A 237 13.44 18.70 -8.70
C ARG A 237 14.88 18.27 -8.45
N ALA A 238 15.86 18.94 -9.06
CA ALA A 238 17.26 18.85 -8.64
C ALA A 238 17.50 19.56 -7.28
N GLY A 239 16.70 19.22 -6.26
CA GLY A 239 17.15 19.31 -4.88
C GLY A 239 17.93 18.02 -4.64
N ALA A 240 19.19 18.14 -4.23
CA ALA A 240 20.02 17.00 -3.85
C ALA A 240 19.19 15.99 -3.04
N LEU A 241 19.32 14.68 -3.32
CA LEU A 241 18.81 13.64 -2.44
C LEU A 241 19.18 14.04 -1.01
N PRO A 242 18.21 14.20 -0.10
CA PRO A 242 18.51 14.74 1.21
C PRO A 242 19.57 13.84 1.85
N ALA A 243 20.71 14.43 2.21
CA ALA A 243 21.67 13.78 3.08
C ALA A 243 20.98 13.64 4.45
N ILE A 244 20.45 12.45 4.72
CA ILE A 244 19.85 12.16 6.02
C ILE A 244 20.94 11.52 6.90
N ILE A 245 21.21 12.20 8.01
CA ILE A 245 21.96 11.75 9.19
C ILE A 245 20.98 11.02 10.10
#